data_AF-E2BXL4-F1
#
_entry.id   AF-E2BXL4-F1
#
_cell.length_a   1.000
_cell.length_b   1.000
_cell.length_c   1.000
_cell.angle_alpha   90.00
_cell.angle_beta   90.00
_cell.angle_gamma   90.00
#
_symmetry.space_group_name_H-M   'P 1'
#
loop_
_entity.id
_entity.type
_entity.pdbx_description
1 polymer ?
#
loop_
_entity_poly.entity_id
_entity_poly.type
_entity_poly.pdbx_seq_one_letter_code
_entity_poly.pdbx_strand_id
1 'polypeptide(L)'
;IWSKEETLLLMGIYTSKEKEFNSGKNTVKHCWENVSKEMKKMGHDISGKKCCIKFQAMKRTYKVIKDHNQQSGNNIRKWEYFE
;
A
#
# COMPACT_ATOMS: atom_id res chain seq x y z
N ILE A 1 -8.46 11.44 6.28
CA ILE A 1 -7.27 11.79 5.46
C ILE A 1 -6.12 10.92 6.00
N TRP A 2 -5.24 10.41 5.16
CA TRP A 2 -4.08 9.59 5.59
C TRP A 2 -2.85 10.50 5.68
N SER A 3 -2.16 10.46 6.81
CA SER A 3 -0.86 11.11 7.00
C SER A 3 0.25 10.38 6.23
N LYS A 4 1.41 11.04 6.10
CA LYS A 4 2.61 10.43 5.52
C LYS A 4 3.06 9.22 6.34
N GLU A 5 3.06 9.36 7.67
CA GLU A 5 3.40 8.29 8.61
C GLU A 5 2.50 7.06 8.45
N GLU A 6 1.18 7.23 8.48
CA GLU A 6 0.24 6.12 8.28
C GLU A 6 0.42 5.45 6.92
N THR A 7 0.73 6.24 5.88
CA THR A 7 0.94 5.75 4.52
C THR A 7 2.20 4.87 4.45
N LEU A 8 3.31 5.36 5.00
CA LEU A 8 4.57 4.62 5.06
C LEU A 8 4.46 3.35 5.92
N LEU A 9 3.78 3.45 7.06
CA LEU A 9 3.53 2.31 7.93
C LEU A 9 2.70 1.23 7.24
N LEU A 10 1.63 1.60 6.55
CA LEU A 10 0.81 0.67 5.77
C LEU A 10 1.65 -0.04 4.69
N MET A 11 2.51 0.69 3.98
CA MET A 11 3.41 0.10 2.98
C MET A 11 4.38 -0.90 3.62
N GLY A 12 5.00 -0.53 4.75
CA GLY A 12 5.93 -1.41 5.47
C GLY A 12 5.26 -2.69 5.98
N ILE A 13 4.07 -2.58 6.57
CA ILE A 13 3.30 -3.75 7.05
C ILE A 13 2.86 -4.63 5.87
N TYR A 14 2.42 -4.03 4.75
CA TYR A 14 2.07 -4.81 3.56
C TYR A 14 3.28 -5.61 3.06
N THR A 15 4.45 -4.97 2.94
CA THR A 15 5.67 -5.63 2.44
C THR A 15 6.09 -6.80 3.34
N SER A 16 6.04 -6.64 4.66
CA SER A 16 6.37 -7.74 5.58
C SER A 16 5.39 -8.91 5.50
N LYS A 17 4.12 -8.64 5.12
CA LYS A 17 3.05 -9.64 5.00
C LYS A 17 2.79 -10.11 3.57
N GLU A 18 3.55 -9.65 2.57
CA GLU A 18 3.28 -9.93 1.16
C GLU A 18 3.19 -11.44 0.85
N LYS A 19 4.04 -12.25 1.51
CA LYS A 19 4.00 -13.71 1.39
C LYS A 19 2.65 -14.29 1.81
N GLU A 20 1.99 -13.73 2.82
CA GLU A 20 0.67 -14.18 3.27
C GLU A 20 -0.39 -13.95 2.17
N PHE A 21 -0.33 -12.81 1.48
CA PHE A 21 -1.22 -12.49 0.36
C PHE A 21 -1.03 -13.44 -0.84
N ASN A 22 0.20 -13.87 -1.10
CA ASN A 22 0.54 -14.72 -2.25
C ASN A 22 0.47 -16.23 -1.94
N SER A 23 0.39 -16.62 -0.66
CA SER A 23 0.46 -18.03 -0.24
C SER A 23 -0.77 -18.87 -0.59
N GLY A 24 -1.92 -18.23 -0.92
CA GLY A 24 -3.20 -18.91 -1.13
C GLY A 24 -3.84 -19.50 0.14
N LYS A 25 -3.15 -19.47 1.29
CA LYS A 25 -3.65 -20.05 2.56
C LYS A 25 -4.72 -19.20 3.24
N ASN A 26 -4.71 -17.89 2.96
CA ASN A 26 -5.61 -16.91 3.58
C ASN A 26 -6.42 -16.18 2.51
N THR A 27 -7.65 -15.80 2.87
CA THR A 27 -8.42 -14.89 2.01
C THR A 27 -7.80 -13.49 2.02
N VAL A 28 -7.92 -12.76 0.91
CA VAL A 28 -7.46 -11.36 0.82
C VAL A 28 -8.07 -10.50 1.93
N LYS A 29 -9.35 -10.75 2.27
CA LYS A 29 -10.04 -10.07 3.39
C LYS A 29 -9.31 -10.32 4.71
N HIS A 30 -8.98 -11.57 5.01
CA HIS A 30 -8.26 -11.94 6.24
C HIS A 30 -6.88 -11.30 6.30
N CYS A 31 -6.14 -11.28 5.20
CA CYS A 31 -4.83 -10.62 5.14
C CYS A 31 -4.95 -9.12 5.47
N TRP A 32 -5.96 -8.43 4.93
CA TRP A 32 -6.20 -7.01 5.25
C TRP A 32 -6.66 -6.78 6.70
N GLU A 33 -7.38 -7.71 7.30
CA GLU A 33 -7.71 -7.67 8.73
C GLU A 33 -6.45 -7.81 9.60
N ASN A 34 -5.51 -8.68 9.21
CA ASN A 34 -4.23 -8.80 9.90
C ASN A 34 -3.38 -7.53 9.75
N VAL A 35 -3.34 -6.91 8.57
CA VAL A 35 -2.70 -5.60 8.37
C VAL A 35 -3.33 -4.53 9.29
N SER A 36 -4.65 -4.50 9.38
CA SER A 36 -5.40 -3.58 10.25
C SER A 36 -5.06 -3.76 11.74
N LYS A 37 -4.90 -5.02 12.20
CA LYS A 37 -4.46 -5.31 13.57
C LYS A 37 -3.05 -4.75 13.84
N GLU A 38 -2.12 -4.90 12.91
CA GLU A 38 -0.77 -4.33 13.06
C GLU A 38 -0.80 -2.79 13.05
N MET A 39 -1.58 -2.16 12.17
CA MET A 39 -1.79 -0.70 12.18
C MET A 39 -2.30 -0.23 13.56
N LYS A 40 -3.27 -0.95 14.14
CA LYS A 40 -3.85 -0.63 15.44
C LYS A 40 -2.85 -0.77 16.59
N LYS A 41 -1.96 -1.77 16.55
CA LYS A 41 -0.87 -1.93 17.55
C LYS A 41 0.09 -0.74 17.54
N MET A 42 0.28 -0.12 16.39
CA MET A 42 1.10 1.08 16.22
C MET A 42 0.35 2.38 16.53
N GLY A 43 -0.89 2.31 17.05
CA GLY A 43 -1.70 3.47 17.43
C GLY A 43 -2.66 3.97 16.36
N HIS A 44 -2.73 3.32 15.19
CA HIS A 44 -3.60 3.74 14.09
C HIS A 44 -4.82 2.82 13.93
N ASP A 45 -5.97 3.22 14.49
CA ASP A 45 -7.20 2.43 14.40
C ASP A 45 -7.88 2.56 13.02
N ILE A 46 -7.37 1.78 12.06
CA ILE A 46 -7.83 1.79 10.66
C ILE A 46 -8.28 0.38 10.27
N SER A 47 -9.50 0.26 9.74
CA SER A 47 -10.05 -1.03 9.33
C SER A 47 -9.35 -1.61 8.10
N GLY A 48 -9.37 -2.95 7.97
CA GLY A 48 -8.75 -3.65 6.84
C GLY A 48 -9.28 -3.20 5.47
N LYS A 49 -10.58 -2.87 5.38
CA LYS A 49 -11.17 -2.30 4.16
C LYS A 49 -10.54 -0.96 3.79
N LYS A 50 -10.31 -0.07 4.77
CA LYS A 50 -9.65 1.23 4.54
C LYS A 50 -8.19 1.05 4.13
N CYS A 51 -7.46 0.13 4.78
CA CYS A 51 -6.09 -0.23 4.39
C CYS A 51 -6.03 -0.72 2.94
N CYS A 52 -6.94 -1.63 2.54
CA CYS A 52 -7.04 -2.11 1.17
C CYS A 52 -7.30 -0.98 0.18
N ILE A 53 -8.31 -0.15 0.42
CA ILE A 53 -8.67 0.96 -0.49
C ILE A 53 -7.48 1.91 -0.68
N LYS A 54 -6.82 2.30 0.42
CA LYS A 54 -5.63 3.17 0.38
C LYS A 54 -4.50 2.50 -0.41
N PHE A 55 -4.19 1.24 -0.12
CA PHE A 55 -3.13 0.52 -0.81
C PHE A 55 -3.38 0.37 -2.31
N GLN A 56 -4.61 0.06 -2.71
CA GLN A 56 -4.98 -0.03 -4.13
C GLN A 56 -4.86 1.33 -4.83
N ALA A 57 -5.22 2.43 -4.17
CA ALA A 57 -5.02 3.78 -4.70
C ALA A 57 -3.52 4.10 -4.90
N MET A 58 -2.67 3.69 -3.95
CA MET A 58 -1.22 3.82 -4.07
C MET A 58 -0.66 3.01 -5.25
N LYS A 59 -1.05 1.73 -5.39
CA LYS A 59 -0.64 0.89 -6.54
C LYS A 59 -1.03 1.51 -7.87
N ARG A 60 -2.24 2.07 -7.98
CA ARG A 60 -2.68 2.76 -9.20
C ARG A 60 -1.82 3.97 -9.52
N THR A 61 -1.55 4.80 -8.50
CA THR A 61 -0.72 6.01 -8.65
C THR A 61 0.70 5.64 -9.10
N TYR A 62 1.31 4.65 -8.44
CA TYR A 62 2.59 4.08 -8.82
C TYR A 62 2.61 3.62 -10.28
N LYS A 63 1.60 2.84 -10.70
CA LYS A 63 1.51 2.34 -12.08
C LYS A 63 1.47 3.49 -13.08
N VAL A 64 0.63 4.50 -12.84
CA VAL A 64 0.51 5.67 -13.74
C VAL A 64 1.84 6.41 -13.88
N ILE A 65 2.58 6.60 -12.79
CA ILE A 65 3.88 7.28 -12.81
C ILE A 65 4.91 6.43 -13.54
N LYS A 66 4.97 5.13 -13.24
CA LYS A 66 5.89 4.20 -13.87
C LYS A 66 5.67 4.12 -15.37
N ASP A 67 4.42 3.96 -15.81
CA ASP A 67 4.06 3.87 -17.22
C ASP A 67 4.39 5.18 -17.95
N HIS A 68 4.16 6.35 -17.33
CA HIS A 68 4.55 7.64 -17.88
C HIS A 68 6.08 7.77 -18.07
N ASN A 69 6.85 7.37 -17.06
CA ASN A 69 8.31 7.51 -17.08
C ASN A 69 9.00 6.51 -18.02
N GLN A 70 8.32 5.43 -18.41
CA GLN A 70 8.83 4.46 -19.38
C GLN A 70 8.69 4.92 -20.84
N GLN A 71 7.91 5.96 -21.12
CA GLN A 71 7.72 6.49 -22.46
C GLN A 71 8.84 7.46 -22.84
N SER A 72 9.47 7.23 -24.00
CA SER A 72 10.52 8.10 -24.53
C SER A 72 9.99 9.50 -24.85
N GLY A 73 10.75 10.53 -24.51
CA GLY A 73 10.37 11.94 -24.70
C GLY A 73 9.56 12.55 -23.56
N ASN A 74 9.10 11.75 -22.59
CA ASN A 74 8.41 12.27 -21.40
C ASN A 74 9.41 12.81 -20.36
N ASN A 75 8.97 13.81 -19.60
CA ASN A 75 9.68 14.25 -18.40
C ASN A 75 9.49 13.25 -17.25
N ILE A 76 10.48 13.16 -16.35
CA ILE A 76 10.39 12.27 -15.19
C ILE A 76 9.39 12.82 -14.17
N ARG A 77 8.38 12.02 -13.83
CA ARG A 77 7.48 12.26 -12.69
C ARG A 77 8.02 11.59 -11.44
N LYS A 78 8.11 12.34 -10.35
CA LYS A 78 8.48 11.85 -9.02
C LYS A 78 7.23 11.80 -8.13
N TRP A 79 7.20 10.89 -7.16
CA TRP A 79 6.14 10.83 -6.16
C TRP A 79 6.73 10.58 -4.79
N GLU A 80 6.20 11.23 -3.76
CA GLU A 80 6.80 11.26 -2.42
C GLU A 80 6.93 9.89 -1.73
N TYR A 81 6.20 8.88 -2.22
CA TYR A 81 6.25 7.49 -1.76
C TYR A 81 6.95 6.54 -2.75
N PHE A 82 7.54 7.11 -3.81
CA PHE A 82 8.24 6.39 -4.87
C PHE A 82 9.57 7.10 -5.17
N GLU A 83 10.65 6.53 -4.64
CA GLU A 83 12.04 6.89 -4.98
C GLU A 83 12.59 5.98 -6.08
#